data_AF-A0A821EMD5-F1
#
_entry.id   AF-A0A821EMD5-F1
#
_cell.length_a   1.000
_cell.length_b   1.000
_cell.length_c   1.000
_cell.angle_alpha   90.00
_cell.angle_beta   90.00
_cell.angle_gamma   90.00
#
_symmetry.space_group_name_H-M   'P 1'
#
loop_
_entity.id
_entity.type
_entity.pdbx_description
1 polymer ?
#
loop_
_entity_poly.entity_id
_entity_poly.type
_entity_poly.pdbx_seq_one_letter_code
_entity_poly.pdbx_strand_id
1 'polypeptide(L)'
;MLEVFLDVYDELTGVINNAFMANLAAIDKELLEELCAFLKLFDEVIDELSEEEKPTMHKVIPIRQLLLNYCDLKYEDSGERIELKCFVGERIKSVWIVQDQHYMCTLLHPSLKHFEIAPNEKSKAIVLVRQELLKRSLPLSNNITATDHEGVATNPLIIIDKSKLINSLF
;
A
#
# COMPACT_ATOMS: atom_id res chain seq x y z
N MET A 1 3.90 -21.49 -8.67
CA MET A 1 4.16 -22.93 -8.38
C MET A 1 2.86 -23.70 -8.27
N LEU A 2 1.87 -23.22 -7.48
CA LEU A 2 0.54 -23.85 -7.40
C LEU A 2 -0.21 -23.81 -8.74
N GLU A 3 -0.18 -22.68 -9.46
CA GLU A 3 -0.77 -22.60 -10.81
C GLU A 3 -0.15 -23.61 -11.77
N VAL A 4 1.19 -23.72 -11.82
CA VAL A 4 1.88 -24.74 -12.64
C VAL A 4 1.45 -26.16 -12.26
N PHE A 5 1.26 -26.43 -10.97
CA PHE A 5 0.79 -27.73 -10.49
C PHE A 5 -0.66 -28.00 -10.90
N LEU A 6 -1.51 -26.97 -10.90
CA LEU A 6 -2.88 -27.05 -11.39
C LEU A 6 -2.93 -27.28 -12.90
N ASP A 7 -2.10 -26.58 -13.68
CA ASP A 7 -2.02 -26.69 -15.14
C ASP A 7 -1.63 -28.10 -15.59
N VAL A 8 -0.72 -28.75 -14.86
CA VAL A 8 -0.27 -30.11 -15.16
C VAL A 8 -1.05 -31.18 -14.39
N TYR A 9 -2.06 -30.81 -13.60
CA TYR A 9 -2.74 -31.72 -12.66
C TYR A 9 -3.35 -32.93 -13.37
N ASP A 10 -4.03 -32.69 -14.50
CA ASP A 10 -4.68 -33.75 -15.26
C ASP A 10 -3.65 -34.66 -15.96
N GLU A 11 -2.51 -34.09 -16.39
CA GLU A 11 -1.41 -34.82 -17.04
C GLU A 11 -0.62 -35.69 -16.05
N LEU A 12 -0.52 -35.25 -14.78
CA LEU A 12 0.18 -35.98 -13.72
C LEU A 12 -0.44 -37.36 -13.46
N THR A 13 -1.75 -37.52 -13.64
CA THR A 13 -2.42 -38.83 -13.46
C THR A 13 -1.90 -39.92 -14.42
N GLY A 14 -1.37 -39.53 -15.59
CA GLY A 14 -0.83 -40.46 -16.59
C GLY A 14 0.66 -40.78 -16.44
N VAL A 15 1.40 -40.00 -15.66
CA VAL A 15 2.88 -40.06 -15.57
C VAL A 15 3.35 -40.71 -14.27
N ILE A 16 2.48 -40.82 -13.28
CA ILE A 16 2.86 -41.08 -11.90
C ILE A 16 2.62 -42.55 -11.49
N ASN A 17 3.60 -43.13 -10.78
CA ASN A 17 3.51 -44.50 -10.22
C ASN A 17 2.44 -44.60 -9.09
N ASN A 18 1.89 -45.80 -8.90
CA ASN A 18 0.80 -46.10 -7.94
C ASN A 18 0.99 -45.54 -6.50
N ALA A 19 2.22 -45.43 -6.01
CA ALA A 19 2.51 -44.88 -4.67
C ALA A 19 2.27 -43.36 -4.57
N PHE A 20 2.53 -42.61 -5.65
CA PHE A 20 2.27 -41.17 -5.69
C PHE A 20 0.82 -40.86 -6.10
N MET A 21 0.15 -41.76 -6.83
CA MET A 21 -1.28 -41.63 -7.15
C MET A 21 -2.15 -41.55 -5.89
N ALA A 22 -1.80 -42.27 -4.82
CA ALA A 22 -2.51 -42.17 -3.54
C ALA A 22 -2.40 -40.78 -2.90
N ASN A 23 -1.26 -40.09 -3.06
CA ASN A 23 -1.06 -38.74 -2.57
C ASN A 23 -1.76 -37.70 -3.45
N LEU A 24 -1.76 -37.88 -4.78
CA LEU A 24 -2.50 -36.99 -5.68
C LEU A 24 -4.02 -37.11 -5.50
N ALA A 25 -4.52 -38.33 -5.32
CA ALA A 25 -5.95 -38.55 -5.08
C ALA A 25 -6.46 -37.90 -3.78
N ALA A 26 -5.55 -37.55 -2.86
CA ALA A 26 -5.88 -36.81 -1.65
C ALA A 26 -5.93 -35.29 -1.86
N ILE A 27 -5.47 -34.78 -3.01
CA ILE A 27 -5.55 -33.36 -3.34
C ILE A 27 -6.91 -33.08 -3.96
N ASP A 28 -7.66 -32.21 -3.31
CA ASP A 28 -8.90 -31.69 -3.86
C ASP A 28 -8.57 -30.62 -4.91
N LYS A 29 -8.88 -30.92 -6.18
CA LYS A 29 -8.63 -30.03 -7.31
C LYS A 29 -9.48 -28.75 -7.20
N GLU A 30 -10.73 -28.86 -6.76
CA GLU A 30 -11.62 -27.70 -6.61
C GLU A 30 -11.05 -26.74 -5.55
N LEU A 31 -10.61 -27.29 -4.42
CA LEU A 31 -9.94 -26.51 -3.37
C LEU A 31 -8.63 -25.85 -3.88
N LEU A 32 -7.85 -26.55 -4.70
CA LEU A 32 -6.63 -26.01 -5.30
C LEU A 32 -6.93 -24.85 -6.26
N GLU A 33 -7.97 -24.98 -7.10
CA GLU A 33 -8.45 -23.93 -7.99
C GLU A 33 -8.92 -22.70 -7.19
N GLU A 34 -9.70 -22.92 -6.13
CA GLU A 34 -10.14 -21.87 -5.22
C GLU A 34 -8.96 -21.13 -4.56
N LEU A 35 -7.94 -21.87 -4.12
CA LEU A 35 -6.73 -21.32 -3.53
C LEU A 35 -5.95 -20.47 -4.53
N CYS A 36 -5.75 -20.96 -5.75
CA CYS A 36 -5.06 -20.20 -6.80
C CYS A 36 -5.83 -18.91 -7.13
N ALA A 37 -7.15 -19.01 -7.31
CA ALA A 37 -8.01 -17.86 -7.57
C ALA A 37 -7.97 -16.84 -6.42
N PHE A 38 -7.91 -17.31 -5.17
CA PHE A 38 -7.79 -16.45 -3.99
C PHE A 38 -6.44 -15.70 -3.93
N LEU A 39 -5.34 -16.40 -4.21
CA LEU A 39 -3.99 -15.83 -4.15
C LEU A 39 -3.69 -14.85 -5.27
N LYS A 40 -4.38 -14.96 -6.41
CA LYS A 40 -4.17 -14.08 -7.57
C LYS A 40 -4.23 -12.59 -7.25
N LEU A 41 -5.18 -12.17 -6.40
CA LEU A 41 -5.29 -10.76 -5.99
C LEU A 41 -4.03 -10.28 -5.24
N PHE A 42 -3.37 -11.15 -4.49
CA PHE A 42 -2.15 -10.82 -3.76
C PHE A 42 -0.98 -10.63 -4.71
N ASP A 43 -0.87 -11.47 -5.75
CA ASP A 43 0.16 -11.31 -6.78
C ASP A 43 -0.02 -9.99 -7.54
N GLU A 44 -1.25 -9.66 -7.94
CA GLU A 44 -1.57 -8.37 -8.58
C GLU A 44 -1.20 -7.17 -7.70
N VAL A 45 -1.45 -7.27 -6.39
CA VAL A 45 -1.08 -6.24 -5.41
C VAL A 45 0.45 -6.12 -5.25
N ILE A 46 1.16 -7.23 -5.23
CA ILE A 46 2.62 -7.24 -5.13
C ILE A 46 3.22 -6.54 -6.35
N ASP A 47 2.73 -6.86 -7.55
CA ASP A 47 3.18 -6.22 -8.79
C ASP A 47 2.90 -4.71 -8.78
N GLU A 48 1.69 -4.31 -8.38
CA GLU A 48 1.27 -2.89 -8.31
C GLU A 48 2.11 -2.07 -7.31
N LEU A 49 2.51 -2.67 -6.18
CA LEU A 49 3.33 -2.01 -5.16
C LEU A 49 4.83 -2.02 -5.51
N SER A 50 5.27 -2.95 -6.35
CA SER A 50 6.66 -3.09 -6.80
C SER A 50 6.99 -2.24 -8.02
N GLU A 51 6.03 -1.49 -8.57
CA GLU A 51 6.26 -0.59 -9.70
C GLU A 51 7.31 0.48 -9.36
N GLU A 52 8.42 0.50 -10.09
CA GLU A 52 9.52 1.47 -9.87
C GLU A 52 9.34 2.78 -10.65
N GLU A 53 8.60 2.74 -11.76
CA GLU A 53 8.43 3.89 -12.65
C GLU A 53 7.46 4.94 -12.11
N LYS A 54 6.57 4.55 -11.19
CA LYS A 54 5.55 5.43 -10.61
C LYS A 54 5.60 5.37 -9.08
N PRO A 55 5.31 6.47 -8.37
CA PRO A 55 5.25 6.44 -6.91
C PRO A 55 4.15 5.49 -6.41
N THR A 56 4.49 4.48 -5.60
CA THR A 56 3.51 3.50 -5.07
C THR A 56 3.17 3.70 -3.59
N MET A 57 3.94 4.50 -2.85
CA MET A 57 3.78 4.74 -1.40
C MET A 57 2.37 5.18 -0.97
N HIS A 58 1.67 5.94 -1.82
CA HIS A 58 0.30 6.40 -1.55
C HIS A 58 -0.76 5.29 -1.69
N LYS A 59 -0.42 4.18 -2.35
CA LYS A 59 -1.30 3.03 -2.57
C LYS A 59 -1.28 2.05 -1.39
N VAL A 60 -0.24 2.08 -0.54
CA VAL A 60 -0.01 1.11 0.55
C VAL A 60 -1.22 0.98 1.48
N ILE A 61 -1.82 2.09 1.91
CA ILE A 61 -2.97 2.05 2.83
C ILE A 61 -4.25 1.58 2.12
N PRO A 62 -4.65 2.15 0.97
CA PRO A 62 -5.79 1.64 0.21
C PRO A 62 -5.70 0.15 -0.11
N ILE A 63 -4.53 -0.31 -0.55
CA ILE A 63 -4.30 -1.72 -0.89
C ILE A 63 -4.38 -2.62 0.34
N ARG A 64 -3.79 -2.22 1.47
CA ARG A 64 -3.93 -2.98 2.72
C ARG A 64 -5.40 -3.10 3.11
N GLN A 65 -6.18 -2.03 2.99
CA GLN A 65 -7.62 -2.07 3.28
C GLN A 65 -8.38 -2.95 2.29
N LEU A 66 -8.03 -2.91 1.00
CA LEU A 66 -8.59 -3.78 -0.03
C LEU A 66 -8.37 -5.26 0.32
N LEU A 67 -7.15 -5.65 0.70
CA LEU A 67 -6.84 -7.03 1.07
C LEU A 67 -7.56 -7.48 2.34
N LEU A 68 -7.69 -6.59 3.34
CA LEU A 68 -8.48 -6.89 4.54
C LEU A 68 -9.96 -7.10 4.19
N ASN A 69 -10.54 -6.23 3.37
CA ASN A 69 -11.92 -6.38 2.90
C ASN A 69 -12.10 -7.66 2.07
N TYR A 70 -11.08 -8.06 1.29
CA TYR A 70 -11.11 -9.30 0.53
C TYR A 70 -11.12 -10.54 1.44
N CYS A 71 -10.51 -10.43 2.62
CA CYS A 71 -10.52 -11.46 3.66
C CYS A 71 -11.80 -11.44 4.52
N ASP A 72 -12.74 -10.52 4.28
CA ASP A 72 -14.01 -10.53 5.02
C ASP A 72 -14.81 -11.81 4.70
N LEU A 73 -15.44 -12.34 5.76
CA LEU A 73 -16.21 -13.57 5.69
C LEU A 73 -17.53 -13.33 4.98
N LYS A 74 -17.86 -14.21 4.04
CA LYS A 74 -19.12 -14.20 3.30
C LYS A 74 -19.93 -15.45 3.62
N TYR A 75 -21.25 -15.39 3.44
CA TYR A 75 -22.14 -16.50 3.79
C TYR A 75 -21.91 -17.71 2.87
N GLU A 76 -21.44 -17.47 1.65
CA GLU A 76 -21.17 -18.46 0.63
C GLU A 76 -19.76 -19.09 0.73
N ASP A 77 -18.94 -18.70 1.71
CA ASP A 77 -17.60 -19.26 1.85
C ASP A 77 -17.64 -20.69 2.41
N SER A 78 -16.83 -21.58 1.83
CA SER A 78 -16.54 -22.92 2.36
C SER A 78 -15.78 -22.83 3.69
N GLY A 79 -15.77 -23.93 4.47
CA GLY A 79 -15.08 -23.96 5.77
C GLY A 79 -13.58 -23.68 5.62
N GLU A 80 -12.96 -24.31 4.63
CA GLU A 80 -11.55 -24.17 4.27
C GLU A 80 -11.24 -22.73 3.84
N ARG A 81 -12.14 -22.08 3.09
CA ARG A 81 -11.98 -20.68 2.68
C ARG A 81 -12.09 -19.71 3.85
N ILE A 82 -12.99 -19.98 4.80
CA ILE A 82 -13.09 -19.19 6.04
C ILE A 82 -11.79 -19.29 6.83
N GLU A 83 -11.24 -20.50 6.98
CA GLU A 83 -9.97 -20.71 7.68
C GLU A 83 -8.81 -19.96 7.00
N LEU A 84 -8.72 -20.06 5.67
CA LEU A 84 -7.70 -19.35 4.88
C LEU A 84 -7.83 -17.83 5.02
N LYS A 85 -9.03 -17.28 4.85
CA LYS A 85 -9.30 -15.85 5.00
C LYS A 85 -8.97 -15.34 6.40
N CYS A 86 -9.36 -16.07 7.43
CA CYS A 86 -9.02 -15.74 8.81
C CYS A 86 -7.50 -15.72 9.01
N PHE A 87 -6.81 -16.77 8.56
CA PHE A 87 -5.36 -16.88 8.68
C PHE A 87 -4.64 -15.73 7.98
N VAL A 88 -4.97 -15.46 6.72
CA VAL A 88 -4.33 -14.41 5.92
C VAL A 88 -4.69 -13.03 6.44
N GLY A 89 -5.95 -12.79 6.80
CA GLY A 89 -6.42 -11.52 7.36
C GLY A 89 -5.67 -11.14 8.64
N GLU A 90 -5.50 -12.09 9.56
CA GLU A 90 -4.71 -11.86 10.78
C GLU A 90 -3.22 -11.64 10.50
N ARG A 91 -2.67 -12.31 9.47
CA ARG A 91 -1.29 -12.08 9.02
C ARG A 91 -1.11 -10.69 8.42
N ILE A 92 -2.04 -10.20 7.59
CA ILE A 92 -2.00 -8.83 7.07
C ILE A 92 -2.01 -7.83 8.24
N LYS A 93 -2.89 -8.01 9.23
CA LYS A 93 -2.98 -7.10 10.39
C LYS A 93 -1.68 -7.05 11.19
N SER A 94 -1.04 -8.20 11.40
CA SER A 94 0.13 -8.33 12.28
C SER A 94 1.48 -8.06 11.60
N VAL A 95 1.62 -8.41 10.31
CA VAL A 95 2.89 -8.34 9.58
C VAL A 95 2.98 -7.09 8.70
N TRP A 96 1.86 -6.59 8.17
CA TRP A 96 1.87 -5.42 7.29
C TRP A 96 2.01 -4.14 8.10
N ILE A 97 3.26 -3.69 8.27
CA ILE A 97 3.59 -2.48 9.04
C ILE A 97 3.29 -1.24 8.20
N VAL A 98 2.41 -0.37 8.71
CA VAL A 98 2.12 0.94 8.12
C VAL A 98 2.83 2.02 8.92
N GLN A 99 3.64 2.84 8.24
CA GLN A 99 4.37 3.96 8.81
C GLN A 99 3.69 5.30 8.49
N ASP A 100 4.09 6.35 9.21
CA ASP A 100 3.55 7.70 9.07
C ASP A 100 3.65 8.23 7.62
N GLN A 101 4.73 7.90 6.92
CA GLN A 101 4.95 8.31 5.54
C GLN A 101 3.89 7.74 4.59
N HIS A 102 3.39 6.52 4.83
CA HIS A 102 2.30 5.97 4.02
C HIS A 102 1.03 6.80 4.17
N TYR A 103 0.70 7.22 5.40
CA TYR A 103 -0.45 8.10 5.65
C TYR A 103 -0.27 9.47 5.01
N MET A 104 0.91 10.07 5.14
CA MET A 104 1.23 11.35 4.50
C MET A 104 1.09 11.26 2.97
N CYS A 105 1.68 10.25 2.34
CA CYS A 105 1.60 10.04 0.89
C CYS A 105 0.15 9.82 0.43
N THR A 106 -0.62 9.03 1.16
CA THR A 106 -2.05 8.77 0.86
C THR A 106 -2.85 10.07 0.92
N LEU A 107 -2.67 10.89 1.96
CA LEU A 107 -3.37 12.17 2.12
C LEU A 107 -3.01 13.22 1.07
N LEU A 108 -1.77 13.21 0.60
CA LEU A 108 -1.29 14.15 -0.41
C LEU A 108 -1.74 13.77 -1.82
N HIS A 109 -2.25 12.55 -2.04
CA HIS A 109 -2.66 12.09 -3.36
C HIS A 109 -4.08 12.57 -3.71
N PRO A 110 -4.28 13.35 -4.79
CA PRO A 110 -5.59 13.97 -5.08
C PRO A 110 -6.73 12.98 -5.27
N SER A 111 -6.47 11.82 -5.89
CA SER A 111 -7.51 10.80 -6.13
C SER A 111 -7.98 10.10 -4.84
N LEU A 112 -7.25 10.27 -3.73
CA LEU A 112 -7.53 9.63 -2.45
C LEU A 112 -8.12 10.60 -1.42
N LYS A 113 -8.57 11.79 -1.86
CA LYS A 113 -9.17 12.81 -0.97
C LYS A 113 -10.35 12.27 -0.14
N HIS A 114 -11.13 11.36 -0.73
CA HIS A 114 -12.30 10.74 -0.09
C HIS A 114 -11.98 9.40 0.59
N PHE A 115 -10.72 8.98 0.57
CA PHE A 115 -10.33 7.75 1.25
C PHE A 115 -10.43 7.93 2.76
N GLU A 116 -11.16 7.04 3.41
CA GLU A 116 -11.40 7.10 4.85
C GLU A 116 -10.21 6.51 5.61
N ILE A 117 -9.45 7.40 6.25
CA ILE A 117 -8.39 7.05 7.19
C ILE A 117 -8.93 7.24 8.60
N ALA A 118 -8.55 6.35 9.52
CA ALA A 118 -8.89 6.46 10.93
C ALA A 118 -8.59 7.89 11.45
N PRO A 119 -9.53 8.53 12.18
CA PRO A 119 -9.41 9.96 12.51
C PRO A 119 -8.13 10.36 13.26
N ASN A 120 -7.63 9.47 14.12
CA ASN A 120 -6.38 9.63 14.86
C ASN A 120 -5.16 9.66 13.92
N GLU A 121 -5.06 8.68 13.01
CA GLU A 121 -3.95 8.59 12.05
C GLU A 121 -3.98 9.73 11.04
N LYS A 122 -5.17 10.09 10.56
CA LYS A 122 -5.37 11.24 9.68
C LYS A 122 -4.89 12.54 10.33
N SER A 123 -5.29 12.79 11.58
CA SER A 123 -4.89 13.98 12.33
C SER A 123 -3.37 14.04 12.53
N LYS A 124 -2.75 12.92 12.91
CA LYS A 124 -1.31 12.80 13.07
C LYS A 124 -0.57 13.09 11.76
N ALA A 125 -0.99 12.49 10.65
CA ALA A 125 -0.37 12.68 9.35
C ALA A 125 -0.50 14.13 8.84
N ILE A 126 -1.64 14.79 9.06
CA ILE A 126 -1.80 16.23 8.73
C ILE A 126 -0.78 17.09 9.50
N VAL A 127 -0.58 16.81 10.79
CA VAL A 127 0.43 17.54 11.59
C VAL A 127 1.83 17.34 11.00
N LEU A 128 2.19 16.11 10.64
CA LEU A 128 3.50 15.81 10.04
C LEU A 128 3.69 16.48 8.68
N VAL A 129 2.67 16.45 7.81
CA VAL A 129 2.69 17.19 6.53
C VAL A 129 2.92 18.68 6.75
N ARG A 130 2.18 19.29 7.69
CA ARG A 130 2.35 20.72 8.01
C ARG A 130 3.76 21.02 8.51
N GLN A 131 4.31 20.21 9.40
CA GLN A 131 5.67 20.38 9.90
C GLN A 131 6.70 20.29 8.77
N GLU A 132 6.55 19.32 7.87
CA GLU A 132 7.46 19.14 6.74
C GLU A 132 7.39 20.31 5.75
N LEU A 133 6.20 20.82 5.45
CA LEU A 133 6.02 22.02 4.62
C LEU A 133 6.62 23.27 5.27
N LEU A 134 6.42 23.44 6.59
CA LEU A 134 7.00 24.57 7.33
C LEU A 134 8.52 24.54 7.31
N LYS A 135 9.14 23.37 7.54
CA LYS A 135 10.60 23.17 7.44
C LYS A 135 11.15 23.60 6.07
N ARG A 136 10.45 23.24 4.98
CA ARG A 136 10.86 23.59 3.61
C ARG A 136 10.60 25.05 3.24
N SER A 137 9.67 25.71 3.93
CA SER A 137 9.30 27.12 3.70
C SER A 137 10.19 28.13 4.44
N LEU A 138 11.10 27.67 5.31
CA LEU A 138 12.09 28.52 5.97
C LEU A 138 13.21 28.84 4.96
N PRO A 139 13.49 30.11 4.66
CA PRO A 139 14.62 30.47 3.82
C PRO A 139 15.92 30.03 4.50
N LEU A 140 16.83 29.42 3.73
CA LEU A 140 18.25 29.29 4.05
C LEU A 140 18.87 30.69 4.18
N SER A 141 18.64 31.37 5.30
CA SER A 141 19.39 32.57 5.73
C SER A 141 20.12 32.16 7.01
N ASN A 142 21.44 32.16 7.16
CA ASN A 142 22.48 32.96 6.53
C ASN A 142 23.80 32.16 6.56
N ASN A 143 24.47 32.06 5.41
CA ASN A 143 25.94 32.03 5.32
C ASN A 143 26.33 32.89 4.13
N ILE A 144 25.93 34.16 4.15
CA ILE A 144 26.62 35.19 3.41
C ILE A 144 27.69 35.69 4.37
N THR A 145 28.89 35.13 4.27
CA THR A 145 30.09 35.81 4.76
C THR A 145 30.13 37.16 4.06
N ALA A 146 29.93 38.22 4.84
CA ALA A 146 30.16 39.59 4.44
C ALA A 146 31.57 39.68 3.83
N THR A 147 31.62 39.85 2.52
CA THR A 147 32.70 40.61 1.89
C THR A 147 32.00 41.83 1.32
N ASP A 148 32.32 42.96 1.91
CA ASP A 148 31.83 44.28 1.57
C ASP A 148 31.95 44.53 0.06
N HIS A 149 30.87 44.95 -0.58
CA HIS A 149 30.91 46.06 -1.53
C HIS A 149 29.49 46.56 -1.83
N GLU A 150 29.34 47.87 -1.67
CA GLU A 150 28.13 48.67 -1.83
C GLU A 150 27.52 48.53 -3.23
N GLY A 151 26.20 48.41 -3.30
CA GLY A 151 25.45 48.40 -4.55
C GLY A 151 23.96 48.23 -4.32
N VAL A 152 23.25 49.34 -4.21
CA VAL A 152 21.80 49.45 -3.94
C VAL A 152 20.97 48.73 -5.01
N ALA A 153 20.12 47.77 -4.60
CA ALA A 153 18.92 47.39 -5.32
C ALA A 153 17.87 46.81 -4.34
N THR A 154 16.81 47.58 -4.10
CA THR A 154 15.62 47.17 -3.34
C THR A 154 14.81 46.15 -4.12
N ASN A 155 14.93 44.87 -3.79
CA ASN A 155 14.00 43.84 -4.25
C ASN A 155 12.70 43.88 -3.42
N PRO A 156 11.51 43.83 -4.05
CA PRO A 156 10.27 43.75 -3.31
C PRO A 156 10.16 42.38 -2.63
N LEU A 157 10.05 42.38 -1.30
CA LEU A 157 9.63 41.21 -0.53
C LEU A 157 8.25 40.79 -1.00
N ILE A 158 8.17 39.69 -1.76
CA ILE A 158 6.91 38.97 -1.96
C ILE A 158 6.59 38.31 -0.60
N ILE A 159 5.81 39.00 0.21
CA ILE A 159 5.22 38.44 1.43
C ILE A 159 4.12 37.48 0.97
N ILE A 160 4.49 36.22 0.70
CA ILE A 160 3.50 35.15 0.52
C ILE A 160 2.85 34.93 1.88
N ASP A 161 1.55 35.21 1.97
CA ASP A 161 0.73 34.96 3.16
C ASP A 161 0.68 33.44 3.42
N LYS A 162 1.59 33.00 4.31
CA LYS A 162 1.81 31.59 4.66
C LYS A 162 0.57 30.90 5.23
N SER A 163 -0.37 31.68 5.77
CA SER A 163 -1.62 31.16 6.33
C SER A 163 -2.59 30.68 5.25
N LYS A 164 -2.57 31.30 4.06
CA LYS A 164 -3.49 30.98 2.96
C LYS A 164 -3.09 29.74 2.19
N LEU A 165 -1.79 29.49 2.01
CA LEU A 165 -1.30 28.31 1.28
C LEU A 165 -1.58 27.00 2.04
N ILE A 166 -1.53 27.04 3.37
CA ILE A 166 -1.79 25.88 4.24
C ILE A 166 -3.29 25.56 4.31
N ASN A 167 -4.14 26.59 4.25
CA ASN A 167 -5.60 26.43 4.27
C ASN A 167 -6.18 26.06 2.90
N SER A 168 -5.49 26.33 1.78
CA SER A 168 -5.96 25.96 0.44
C SER A 168 -5.68 24.50 0.05
N LEU A 169 -4.86 23.79 0.81
CA LEU A 169 -4.47 22.39 0.52
C LEU A 169 -5.37 21.36 1.20
N PHE A 170 -6.34 21.77 2.02
CA PHE A 170 -7.24 20.87 2.75
C PHE A 170 -8.70 21.31 2.65
#